data_AF-A0A819ZU30-F1
#
_entry.id   AF-A0A819ZU30-F1
#
_cell.length_a   1.000
_cell.length_b   1.000
_cell.length_c   1.000
_cell.angle_alpha   90.00
_cell.angle_beta   90.00
_cell.angle_gamma   90.00
#
_symmetry.space_group_name_H-M   'P 1'
#
loop_
_entity.id
_entity.type
_entity.pdbx_description
1 polymer ?
#
loop_
_entity_poly.entity_id
_entity_poly.type
_entity_poly.pdbx_seq_one_letter_code
_entity_poly.pdbx_strand_id
1 'polypeptide(L)'
;MDHDNKFRFLQWSTIFRYLLIINFIINDINAHTKKSLNDIDNEKYVFDGHFSNNKKFAIDDCIPLAFGDFNADKIVDIFCRNTKGNSIRVMLNDDRSPTSKVQYIVNITGIIYDALAADYDGDSKLDLFILYKTTSDQTVYNGGFLWGDRIKLSDLQPIDYLFQTIPTTLDANGDSYVELLGMISNDKINYKPACLTFKNRTVNNFEILINVDNLYPNSTQATVDLNNDLVADLFLTINHKNKPKFRVYELPITQMTLITEYDPPSNIAIYHLSTFADIDADGELEHILPVCMNFDCSDSRIYVRDNNEWYQLPIQFGNDLRFPSKNEFPSPFDYIPISIKIADYNLDGYPDMVAVMKAR
;
A
#
# COMPACT_ATOMS: atom_id res chain seq x y z
N MET A 1 19.30 44.55 3.64
CA MET A 1 19.00 44.73 2.21
C MET A 1 19.94 43.82 1.46
N ASP A 2 19.35 42.73 0.99
CA ASP A 2 19.75 41.78 -0.05
C ASP A 2 21.16 41.21 -0.07
N HIS A 3 21.25 39.99 0.46
CA HIS A 3 22.14 38.95 -0.04
C HIS A 3 21.37 38.07 -1.01
N ASP A 4 21.37 38.49 -2.27
CA ASP A 4 21.09 37.64 -3.43
C ASP A 4 22.36 36.87 -3.83
N ASN A 5 22.15 35.66 -4.38
CA ASN A 5 23.07 34.75 -5.07
C ASN A 5 23.57 33.52 -4.30
N LYS A 6 22.80 32.42 -4.41
CA LYS A 6 23.30 31.08 -4.81
C LYS A 6 22.15 30.08 -5.10
N PHE A 7 21.28 30.41 -6.05
CA PHE A 7 20.57 29.42 -6.84
C PHE A 7 20.68 29.85 -8.30
N ARG A 8 21.58 29.22 -9.06
CA ARG A 8 21.56 29.33 -10.52
C ARG A 8 20.43 28.43 -11.01
N PHE A 9 19.23 29.02 -11.03
CA PHE A 9 18.09 28.52 -11.78
C PHE A 9 18.46 28.40 -13.27
N LEU A 10 18.89 27.23 -13.71
CA LEU A 10 18.92 26.87 -15.13
C LEU A 10 17.49 26.53 -15.53
N GLN A 11 16.85 27.46 -16.23
CA GLN A 11 15.67 27.32 -17.09
C GLN A 11 14.65 26.23 -16.69
N TRP A 12 13.73 26.63 -15.83
CA TRP A 12 12.45 25.96 -15.62
C TRP A 12 11.57 26.14 -16.85
N SER A 13 11.62 25.19 -17.80
CA SER A 13 10.60 25.10 -18.86
C SER A 13 10.34 23.70 -19.42
N THR A 14 10.82 22.61 -18.79
CA THR A 14 10.66 21.28 -19.42
C THR A 14 10.51 20.06 -18.50
N ILE A 15 10.47 20.19 -17.16
CA ILE A 15 10.55 19.01 -16.25
C ILE A 15 9.22 18.61 -15.57
N PHE A 16 8.11 19.32 -15.77
CA PHE A 16 6.78 18.80 -15.40
C PHE A 16 5.93 18.63 -16.66
N ARG A 17 6.01 17.47 -17.32
CA ARG A 17 5.08 17.16 -18.43
C ARG A 17 4.21 15.93 -18.27
N TYR A 18 4.46 14.99 -17.38
CA TYR A 18 3.63 13.77 -17.36
C TYR A 18 3.37 13.26 -15.93
N LEU A 19 2.47 13.93 -15.19
CA LEU A 19 1.77 13.26 -14.10
C LEU A 19 0.74 12.30 -14.73
N LEU A 20 1.04 11.00 -14.77
CA LEU A 20 0.08 9.99 -15.23
C LEU A 20 -0.98 9.76 -14.14
N ILE A 21 -2.04 10.58 -14.17
CA ILE A 21 -3.20 10.38 -13.29
C ILE A 21 -4.02 9.22 -13.83
N ILE A 22 -3.84 8.03 -13.26
CA ILE A 22 -4.72 6.90 -13.55
C ILE A 22 -6.02 7.08 -12.74
N ASN A 23 -7.06 7.54 -13.42
CA ASN A 23 -8.42 7.57 -12.90
C ASN A 23 -8.92 6.13 -12.68
N PHE A 24 -8.96 5.66 -11.44
CA PHE A 24 -9.86 4.58 -11.06
C PHE A 24 -11.18 5.19 -10.60
N ILE A 25 -12.11 5.34 -11.54
CA ILE A 25 -13.51 5.57 -11.18
C ILE A 25 -14.08 4.23 -10.71
N ILE A 26 -14.08 3.99 -9.41
CA ILE A 26 -14.99 3.00 -8.81
C ILE A 26 -16.32 3.72 -8.60
N ASN A 27 -17.15 3.73 -9.63
CA ASN A 27 -18.58 4.04 -9.52
C ASN A 27 -19.31 3.28 -10.62
N ASP A 28 -20.00 2.19 -10.26
CA ASP A 28 -21.47 2.12 -10.29
C ASP A 28 -21.94 0.66 -10.18
N ILE A 29 -22.42 0.24 -9.00
CA ILE A 29 -23.08 -1.07 -8.79
C ILE A 29 -24.58 -1.01 -9.15
N ASN A 30 -25.15 0.12 -9.59
CA ASN A 30 -26.57 0.17 -9.95
C ASN A 30 -26.86 1.01 -11.18
N ALA A 31 -26.92 0.36 -12.35
CA ALA A 31 -27.54 0.97 -13.53
C ALA A 31 -28.38 -0.01 -14.36
N HIS A 32 -29.51 -0.45 -13.79
CA HIS A 32 -30.69 -0.69 -14.61
C HIS A 32 -31.35 0.66 -14.91
N THR A 33 -31.22 1.13 -16.14
CA THR A 33 -32.20 1.85 -17.00
C THR A 33 -31.59 3.00 -17.81
N LYS A 34 -31.92 2.96 -19.11
CA LYS A 34 -31.60 3.93 -20.17
C LYS A 34 -31.96 5.38 -19.78
N LYS A 35 -31.06 6.31 -20.07
CA LYS A 35 -31.42 7.64 -20.59
C LYS A 35 -30.52 8.01 -21.77
N SER A 36 -31.17 8.63 -22.76
CA SER A 36 -30.75 8.87 -24.13
C SER A 36 -29.82 10.06 -24.27
N LEU A 37 -28.89 9.90 -25.21
CA LEU A 37 -28.09 10.94 -25.86
C LEU A 37 -29.01 11.99 -26.47
N ASN A 38 -28.76 13.27 -26.14
CA ASN A 38 -28.67 14.36 -27.10
C ASN A 38 -28.12 15.58 -26.34
N ASP A 39 -27.00 16.06 -26.85
CA ASP A 39 -26.40 17.37 -26.61
C ASP A 39 -25.35 17.55 -25.49
N ILE A 40 -24.11 17.37 -25.97
CA ILE A 40 -22.90 18.20 -25.77
C ILE A 40 -21.80 17.56 -24.90
N ASP A 41 -20.88 16.92 -25.63
CA ASP A 41 -19.42 16.97 -25.50
C ASP A 41 -18.83 17.04 -24.09
N ASN A 42 -18.62 15.87 -23.50
CA ASN A 42 -17.61 15.65 -22.46
C ASN A 42 -16.68 14.54 -22.94
N GLU A 43 -15.71 14.92 -23.77
CA GLU A 43 -14.56 14.09 -24.10
C GLU A 43 -13.72 13.87 -22.83
N LYS A 44 -13.86 12.68 -22.24
CA LYS A 44 -13.02 12.21 -21.14
C LYS A 44 -11.80 11.52 -21.73
N TYR A 45 -10.68 12.22 -21.76
CA TYR A 45 -9.40 11.67 -22.22
C TYR A 45 -8.73 10.82 -21.12
N VAL A 46 -8.29 9.64 -21.52
CA VAL A 46 -7.15 8.94 -20.90
C VAL A 46 -5.94 9.37 -21.72
N PHE A 47 -4.98 10.08 -21.12
CA PHE A 47 -3.73 10.41 -21.80
C PHE A 47 -2.65 9.39 -21.45
N ASP A 48 -2.59 8.34 -22.26
CA ASP A 48 -1.38 7.98 -23.02
C ASP A 48 -1.85 7.76 -24.46
N GLY A 49 -1.22 8.43 -25.42
CA GLY A 49 -1.51 8.35 -26.85
C GLY A 49 -1.32 6.96 -27.46
N HIS A 50 -0.91 5.94 -26.70
CA HIS A 50 -0.80 4.56 -27.15
C HIS A 50 -1.99 3.65 -26.86
N PHE A 51 -2.86 3.97 -25.90
CA PHE A 51 -4.02 3.13 -25.58
C PHE A 51 -5.31 3.63 -26.25
N SER A 52 -5.32 3.61 -27.58
CA SER A 52 -6.41 4.09 -28.44
C SER A 52 -7.70 3.24 -28.44
N ASN A 53 -7.86 2.30 -27.51
CA ASN A 53 -9.04 1.43 -27.46
C ASN A 53 -9.64 1.39 -26.05
N ASN A 54 -10.88 1.88 -25.93
CA ASN A 54 -11.75 1.72 -24.77
C ASN A 54 -12.03 0.24 -24.49
N LYS A 55 -11.09 -0.45 -23.85
CA LYS A 55 -11.30 -1.81 -23.35
C LYS A 55 -12.09 -1.72 -22.05
N LYS A 56 -13.35 -2.17 -22.09
CA LYS A 56 -14.09 -2.54 -20.89
C LYS A 56 -13.54 -3.86 -20.39
N PHE A 57 -12.84 -3.84 -19.26
CA PHE A 57 -12.52 -5.06 -18.53
C PHE A 57 -13.74 -5.42 -17.68
N ALA A 58 -14.28 -6.63 -17.86
CA ALA A 58 -15.15 -7.18 -16.84
C ALA A 58 -14.30 -7.30 -15.58
N ILE A 59 -14.78 -6.76 -14.45
CA ILE A 59 -14.20 -7.14 -13.16
C ILE A 59 -14.64 -8.58 -12.97
N ASP A 60 -13.80 -9.50 -13.46
CA ASP A 60 -13.88 -10.90 -13.05
C ASP A 60 -13.94 -10.93 -11.52
N ASP A 61 -14.64 -11.90 -10.94
CA ASP A 61 -14.87 -12.05 -9.49
C ASP A 61 -13.54 -12.26 -8.72
N CYS A 62 -12.74 -11.20 -8.64
CA CYS A 62 -11.32 -11.15 -8.39
C CYS A 62 -10.95 -9.71 -7.95
N ILE A 63 -10.99 -9.48 -6.64
CA ILE A 63 -10.50 -8.27 -5.97
C ILE A 63 -9.05 -8.54 -5.57
N PRO A 64 -8.05 -7.86 -6.19
CA PRO A 64 -6.63 -8.09 -5.87
C PRO A 64 -6.34 -7.88 -4.39
N LEU A 65 -5.49 -8.75 -3.83
CA LEU A 65 -5.00 -8.68 -2.46
C LEU A 65 -3.47 -8.60 -2.44
N ALA A 66 -2.80 -9.47 -3.21
CA ALA A 66 -1.35 -9.53 -3.26
C ALA A 66 -0.86 -9.81 -4.68
N PHE A 67 0.43 -9.58 -4.88
CA PHE A 67 1.15 -9.83 -6.12
C PHE A 67 2.45 -10.58 -5.82
N GLY A 68 2.90 -11.42 -6.74
CA GLY A 68 4.20 -12.10 -6.64
C GLY A 68 4.34 -13.21 -7.67
N ASP A 69 5.57 -13.65 -7.94
CA ASP A 69 5.86 -14.73 -8.90
C ASP A 69 5.58 -16.08 -8.24
N PHE A 70 4.39 -16.63 -8.44
CA PHE A 70 3.95 -17.85 -7.77
C PHE A 70 4.55 -19.10 -8.40
N ASN A 71 4.62 -19.12 -9.74
CA ASN A 71 5.06 -20.29 -10.51
C ASN A 71 6.58 -20.28 -10.82
N ALA A 72 7.31 -19.26 -10.38
CA ALA A 72 8.74 -19.04 -10.60
C ALA A 72 9.12 -18.81 -12.08
N ASP A 73 8.25 -18.18 -12.87
CA ASP A 73 8.50 -17.85 -14.28
C ASP A 73 9.03 -16.42 -14.50
N LYS A 74 9.22 -15.66 -13.42
CA LYS A 74 9.67 -14.25 -13.37
C LYS A 74 8.61 -13.24 -13.81
N ILE A 75 7.37 -13.65 -13.95
CA ILE A 75 6.24 -12.78 -14.22
C ILE A 75 5.44 -12.64 -12.93
N VAL A 76 5.07 -11.40 -12.61
CA VAL A 76 4.30 -11.13 -11.39
C VAL A 76 2.88 -11.65 -11.57
N ASP A 77 2.46 -12.60 -10.74
CA ASP A 77 1.11 -13.14 -10.70
C ASP A 77 0.21 -12.34 -9.74
N ILE A 78 -1.10 -12.59 -9.80
CA ILE A 78 -2.10 -11.88 -8.99
C ILE A 78 -2.82 -12.87 -8.08
N PHE A 79 -2.89 -12.53 -6.79
CA PHE A 79 -3.72 -13.21 -5.82
C PHE A 79 -4.94 -12.33 -5.52
N CYS A 80 -6.13 -12.87 -5.72
CA CYS A 80 -7.35 -12.11 -5.51
C CYS A 80 -8.41 -12.89 -4.75
N ARG A 81 -9.24 -12.17 -3.98
CA ARG A 81 -10.46 -12.76 -3.40
C ARG A 81 -11.64 -12.62 -4.34
N ASN A 82 -12.62 -13.49 -4.18
CA ASN A 82 -13.92 -13.25 -4.79
C ASN A 82 -14.68 -12.11 -4.09
N THR A 83 -15.74 -11.63 -4.72
CA THR A 83 -16.65 -10.58 -4.21
C THR A 83 -17.35 -10.97 -2.91
N LYS A 84 -17.51 -12.27 -2.62
CA LYS A 84 -18.01 -12.78 -1.34
C LYS A 84 -16.94 -12.78 -0.23
N GLY A 85 -15.67 -12.63 -0.61
CA GLY A 85 -14.51 -12.67 0.27
C GLY A 85 -14.17 -14.04 0.86
N ASN A 86 -14.71 -15.13 0.35
CA ASN A 86 -14.56 -16.47 0.95
C ASN A 86 -13.72 -17.46 0.11
N SER A 87 -13.03 -16.97 -0.92
CA SER A 87 -12.06 -17.75 -1.69
C SER A 87 -10.91 -16.90 -2.18
N ILE A 88 -9.69 -17.44 -2.18
CA ILE A 88 -8.54 -16.88 -2.92
C ILE A 88 -8.45 -17.58 -4.28
N ARG A 89 -8.19 -16.80 -5.33
CA ARG A 89 -7.82 -17.26 -6.67
C ARG A 89 -6.38 -16.85 -6.94
N VAL A 90 -5.61 -17.79 -7.46
CA VAL A 90 -4.27 -17.56 -8.02
C VAL A 90 -4.43 -17.36 -9.52
N MET A 91 -4.10 -16.16 -10.00
CA MET A 91 -4.20 -15.76 -11.40
C MET A 91 -2.79 -15.65 -11.97
N LEU A 92 -2.40 -16.56 -12.85
CA LEU A 92 -1.09 -16.51 -13.48
C LEU A 92 -1.08 -15.54 -14.65
N ASN A 93 -0.05 -14.70 -14.68
CA ASN A 93 0.22 -13.83 -15.82
C ASN A 93 1.11 -14.55 -16.85
N ASP A 94 1.21 -13.98 -18.05
CA ASP A 94 1.95 -14.54 -19.18
C ASP A 94 2.47 -13.37 -20.01
N ASP A 95 3.73 -13.44 -20.46
CA ASP A 95 4.42 -12.38 -21.21
C ASP A 95 3.79 -12.12 -22.58
N ARG A 96 2.99 -13.08 -23.08
CA ARG A 96 2.31 -13.02 -24.38
C ARG A 96 0.83 -12.71 -24.29
N SER A 97 0.26 -12.64 -23.08
CA SER A 97 -1.18 -12.49 -22.87
C SER A 97 -1.50 -11.24 -22.04
N PRO A 98 -2.40 -10.37 -22.49
CA PRO A 98 -2.87 -9.24 -21.68
C PRO A 98 -3.85 -9.67 -20.57
N THR A 99 -4.15 -10.96 -20.46
CA THR A 99 -5.10 -11.51 -19.48
C THR A 99 -4.47 -12.62 -18.67
N SER A 100 -4.66 -12.56 -17.36
CA SER A 100 -4.28 -13.60 -16.41
C SER A 100 -5.21 -14.82 -16.51
N LYS A 101 -4.72 -16.00 -16.15
CA LYS A 101 -5.49 -17.26 -16.12
C LYS A 101 -5.61 -17.79 -14.70
N VAL A 102 -6.81 -18.24 -14.31
CA VAL A 102 -7.00 -18.90 -13.03
C VAL A 102 -6.22 -20.22 -13.01
N GLN A 103 -5.27 -20.34 -12.09
CA GLN A 103 -4.49 -21.56 -11.86
C GLN A 103 -5.07 -22.39 -10.72
N TYR A 104 -5.42 -21.74 -9.61
CA TYR A 104 -5.88 -22.43 -8.41
C TYR A 104 -6.90 -21.59 -7.64
N ILE A 105 -7.80 -22.27 -6.93
CA ILE A 105 -8.79 -21.64 -6.06
C ILE A 105 -8.77 -22.37 -4.73
N VAL A 106 -8.64 -21.63 -3.64
CA VAL A 106 -8.77 -22.13 -2.27
C VAL A 106 -9.95 -21.46 -1.60
N ASN A 107 -10.85 -22.25 -1.01
CA ASN A 107 -11.99 -21.76 -0.26
C ASN A 107 -11.62 -21.62 1.22
N ILE A 108 -12.06 -20.54 1.85
CA ILE A 108 -11.77 -20.23 3.24
C ILE A 108 -13.08 -20.01 4.00
N THR A 109 -13.14 -20.53 5.22
CA THR A 109 -14.24 -20.26 6.14
C THR A 109 -14.06 -18.88 6.76
N GLY A 110 -14.84 -17.90 6.29
CA GLY A 110 -14.82 -16.52 6.77
C GLY A 110 -14.81 -15.52 5.62
N ILE A 111 -14.50 -14.27 5.96
CA ILE A 111 -14.30 -13.18 5.01
C ILE A 111 -12.82 -12.79 5.06
N ILE A 112 -12.15 -12.85 3.93
CA ILE A 112 -10.75 -12.47 3.72
C ILE A 112 -10.68 -10.97 3.54
N TYR A 113 -9.84 -10.33 4.34
CA TYR A 113 -9.64 -8.89 4.35
C TYR A 113 -8.39 -8.48 3.59
N ASP A 114 -7.31 -9.24 3.76
CA ASP A 114 -6.04 -8.97 3.11
C ASP A 114 -5.21 -10.25 2.95
N ALA A 115 -4.19 -10.18 2.10
CA ALA A 115 -3.18 -11.21 1.95
C ALA A 115 -1.79 -10.59 1.76
N LEU A 116 -0.78 -11.19 2.37
CA LEU A 116 0.63 -10.82 2.24
C LEU A 116 1.37 -12.00 1.61
N ALA A 117 2.05 -11.77 0.50
CA ALA A 117 2.77 -12.80 -0.24
C ALA A 117 4.27 -12.75 0.10
N ALA A 118 4.82 -13.86 0.57
CA ALA A 118 6.24 -14.00 0.91
C ALA A 118 6.61 -15.49 1.03
N ASP A 119 7.90 -15.81 1.10
CA ASP A 119 8.40 -17.13 1.50
C ASP A 119 8.54 -17.14 3.03
N TYR A 120 7.54 -17.69 3.73
CA TYR A 120 7.50 -17.65 5.21
C TYR A 120 8.10 -18.90 5.86
N ASP A 121 8.27 -20.01 5.13
CA ASP A 121 8.93 -21.21 5.66
C ASP A 121 10.36 -21.43 5.16
N GLY A 122 10.84 -20.57 4.24
CA GLY A 122 12.20 -20.56 3.71
C GLY A 122 12.44 -21.63 2.66
N ASP A 123 11.38 -22.15 2.02
CA ASP A 123 11.47 -23.22 1.02
C ASP A 123 11.65 -22.71 -0.42
N SER A 124 11.81 -21.39 -0.58
CA SER A 124 11.94 -20.68 -1.86
C SER A 124 10.70 -20.82 -2.76
N LYS A 125 9.52 -20.90 -2.15
CA LYS A 125 8.22 -20.80 -2.83
C LYS A 125 7.38 -19.72 -2.17
N LEU A 126 6.51 -19.12 -2.99
CA LEU A 126 5.67 -18.04 -2.54
C LEU A 126 4.46 -18.59 -1.79
N ASP A 127 4.34 -18.21 -0.52
CA ASP A 127 3.20 -18.49 0.34
C ASP A 127 2.28 -17.26 0.45
N LEU A 128 1.12 -17.44 1.08
CA LEU A 128 0.28 -16.33 1.50
C LEU A 128 0.01 -16.39 3.01
N PHE A 129 0.21 -15.26 3.67
CA PHE A 129 -0.40 -15.00 4.97
C PHE A 129 -1.70 -14.22 4.75
N ILE A 130 -2.82 -14.75 5.24
CA ILE A 130 -4.13 -14.11 5.08
C ILE A 130 -4.66 -13.55 6.41
N LEU A 131 -5.31 -12.40 6.30
CA LEU A 131 -6.09 -11.81 7.38
C LEU A 131 -7.58 -12.05 7.10
N TYR A 132 -8.28 -12.61 8.06
CA TYR A 132 -9.69 -12.96 7.87
C TYR A 132 -10.52 -12.84 9.15
N LYS A 133 -11.82 -12.69 8.98
CA LYS A 133 -12.81 -12.75 10.06
C LYS A 133 -13.75 -13.92 9.86
N THR A 134 -13.98 -14.69 10.91
CA THR A 134 -14.93 -15.82 10.89
C THR A 134 -16.36 -15.36 11.04
N THR A 135 -16.57 -14.20 11.67
CA THR A 135 -17.89 -13.60 11.88
C THR A 135 -17.85 -12.10 11.56
N SER A 136 -18.99 -11.53 11.16
CA SER A 136 -19.08 -10.12 10.75
C SER A 136 -18.92 -9.11 11.89
N ASP A 137 -19.10 -9.54 13.14
CA ASP A 137 -19.00 -8.74 14.37
C ASP A 137 -17.58 -8.67 14.95
N GLN A 138 -16.64 -9.47 14.44
CA GLN A 138 -15.24 -9.38 14.83
C GLN A 138 -14.67 -8.00 14.51
N THR A 139 -14.03 -7.37 15.51
CA THR A 139 -13.38 -6.06 15.35
C THR A 139 -11.93 -6.18 14.91
N VAL A 140 -11.31 -7.34 15.14
CA VAL A 140 -9.91 -7.67 14.84
C VAL A 140 -9.82 -8.81 13.82
N TYR A 141 -8.65 -9.02 13.25
CA TYR A 141 -8.39 -10.06 12.25
C TYR A 141 -7.78 -11.31 12.90
N ASN A 142 -8.18 -12.48 12.40
CA ASN A 142 -7.43 -13.72 12.57
C ASN A 142 -6.33 -13.78 11.51
N GLY A 143 -5.22 -14.44 11.82
CA GLY A 143 -4.16 -14.73 10.87
C GLY A 143 -4.11 -16.21 10.49
N GLY A 144 -3.58 -16.51 9.31
CA GLY A 144 -3.27 -17.88 8.93
C GLY A 144 -2.50 -17.98 7.62
N PHE A 145 -1.86 -19.13 7.39
CA PHE A 145 -1.04 -19.40 6.22
C PHE A 145 -1.74 -20.27 5.19
N LEU A 146 -1.43 -20.00 3.93
CA LEU A 146 -1.65 -20.86 2.78
C LEU A 146 -0.26 -21.13 2.17
N TRP A 147 0.26 -22.33 2.37
CA TRP A 147 1.60 -22.71 1.92
C TRP A 147 1.59 -23.02 0.42
N GLY A 148 2.50 -22.41 -0.33
CA GLY A 148 2.60 -22.56 -1.78
C GLY A 148 3.51 -23.72 -2.21
N ASP A 149 3.19 -24.33 -3.35
CA ASP A 149 4.07 -25.33 -4.00
C ASP A 149 4.45 -24.97 -5.45
N ARG A 150 4.17 -23.73 -5.87
CA ARG A 150 4.24 -23.19 -7.25
C ARG A 150 3.11 -23.63 -8.20
N ILE A 151 2.23 -24.54 -7.75
CA ILE A 151 1.09 -25.03 -8.53
C ILE A 151 -0.21 -24.76 -7.77
N LYS A 152 -0.20 -24.94 -6.45
CA LYS A 152 -1.34 -24.89 -5.54
C LYS A 152 -0.96 -24.23 -4.22
N LEU A 153 -1.99 -23.75 -3.54
CA LEU A 153 -1.93 -23.34 -2.14
C LEU A 153 -2.50 -24.46 -1.26
N SER A 154 -1.95 -24.62 -0.05
CA SER A 154 -2.51 -25.51 0.97
C SER A 154 -3.89 -25.05 1.44
N ASP A 155 -4.56 -25.88 2.24
CA ASP A 155 -5.67 -25.41 3.07
C ASP A 155 -5.16 -24.38 4.09
N LEU A 156 -6.08 -23.52 4.56
CA LEU A 156 -5.79 -22.51 5.57
C LEU A 156 -5.30 -23.15 6.87
N GLN A 157 -4.13 -22.72 7.32
CA GLN A 157 -3.56 -23.04 8.62
C GLN A 157 -3.62 -21.80 9.53
N PRO A 158 -4.64 -21.68 10.40
CA PRO A 158 -4.76 -20.57 11.33
C PRO A 158 -3.61 -20.52 12.33
N ILE A 159 -3.32 -19.32 12.84
CA ILE A 159 -2.38 -19.12 13.94
C ILE A 159 -3.09 -18.56 15.17
N ASP A 160 -2.56 -18.84 16.36
CA ASP A 160 -3.12 -18.40 17.65
C ASP A 160 -2.78 -16.93 17.99
N TYR A 161 -2.85 -16.06 16.98
CA TYR A 161 -2.61 -14.63 17.08
C TYR A 161 -3.69 -13.83 16.37
N LEU A 162 -4.09 -12.73 16.99
CA LEU A 162 -5.02 -11.75 16.45
C LEU A 162 -4.30 -10.45 16.09
N PHE A 163 -4.80 -9.78 15.06
CA PHE A 163 -4.22 -8.57 14.50
C PHE A 163 -5.24 -7.43 14.56
N GLN A 164 -4.85 -6.32 15.17
CA GLN A 164 -5.69 -5.11 15.19
C GLN A 164 -5.61 -4.32 13.88
N THR A 165 -4.50 -4.46 13.16
CA THR A 165 -4.22 -3.83 11.85
C THR A 165 -3.61 -4.85 10.91
N ILE A 166 -3.57 -4.54 9.61
CA ILE A 166 -2.78 -5.32 8.65
C ILE A 166 -1.30 -5.24 9.08
N PRO A 167 -0.57 -6.35 9.24
CA PRO A 167 0.85 -6.33 9.55
C PRO A 167 1.67 -6.05 8.28
N THR A 168 2.92 -5.67 8.47
CA THR A 168 3.90 -5.50 7.40
C THR A 168 4.90 -6.64 7.43
N THR A 169 5.29 -7.12 6.25
CA THR A 169 6.36 -8.10 6.06
C THR A 169 7.73 -7.44 6.07
N LEU A 170 8.71 -8.02 6.77
CA LEU A 170 10.10 -7.58 6.77
C LEU A 170 11.03 -8.69 7.27
N ASP A 171 12.32 -8.61 6.97
CA ASP A 171 13.36 -9.32 7.72
C ASP A 171 13.88 -8.38 8.81
N ALA A 172 13.30 -8.49 10.00
CA ALA A 172 13.56 -7.59 11.13
C ALA A 172 14.84 -7.96 11.88
N ASN A 173 15.27 -9.21 11.82
CA ASN A 173 16.37 -9.74 12.63
C ASN A 173 17.63 -10.07 11.80
N GLY A 174 17.56 -9.97 10.47
CA GLY A 174 18.64 -10.22 9.53
C GLY A 174 18.93 -11.69 9.28
N ASP A 175 17.99 -12.60 9.59
CA ASP A 175 18.18 -14.06 9.44
C ASP A 175 17.65 -14.62 8.11
N SER A 176 17.23 -13.73 7.20
CA SER A 176 16.68 -14.03 5.86
C SER A 176 15.33 -14.74 5.86
N TYR A 177 14.65 -14.83 7.00
CA TYR A 177 13.24 -15.23 7.04
C TYR A 177 12.35 -14.00 7.11
N VAL A 178 11.14 -14.11 6.55
CA VAL A 178 10.18 -13.01 6.58
C VAL A 178 9.39 -13.07 7.89
N GLU A 179 9.39 -11.98 8.62
CA GLU A 179 8.54 -11.74 9.78
C GLU A 179 7.30 -10.91 9.46
N LEU A 180 6.36 -10.90 10.41
CA LEU A 180 5.17 -10.03 10.40
C LEU A 180 5.19 -9.06 11.57
N LEU A 181 5.31 -7.78 11.26
CA LEU A 181 5.21 -6.69 12.24
C LEU A 181 3.81 -6.07 12.25
N GLY A 182 3.16 -6.04 13.41
CA GLY A 182 1.88 -5.35 13.56
C GLY A 182 1.43 -5.20 15.02
N MET A 183 0.20 -4.73 15.20
CA MET A 183 -0.49 -4.72 16.50
C MET A 183 -1.11 -6.09 16.78
N ILE A 184 -0.46 -6.89 17.62
CA ILE A 184 -0.71 -8.32 17.75
C ILE A 184 -1.09 -8.67 19.19
N SER A 185 -1.96 -9.67 19.36
CA SER A 185 -2.35 -10.22 20.66
C SER A 185 -2.57 -11.74 20.59
N ASN A 186 -2.13 -12.47 21.62
CA ASN A 186 -2.43 -13.90 21.82
C ASN A 186 -3.52 -14.15 22.88
N ASP A 187 -3.83 -13.16 23.72
CA ASP A 187 -4.83 -13.24 24.79
C ASP A 187 -6.14 -12.49 24.49
N LYS A 188 -6.22 -11.88 23.29
CA LYS A 188 -7.33 -11.08 22.76
C LYS A 188 -7.58 -9.75 23.49
N ILE A 189 -6.80 -9.42 24.51
CA ILE A 189 -7.01 -8.27 25.38
C ILE A 189 -5.87 -7.26 25.22
N ASN A 190 -4.63 -7.75 25.23
CA ASN A 190 -3.43 -6.92 25.24
C ASN A 190 -2.80 -6.91 23.84
N TYR A 191 -3.20 -5.95 23.02
CA TYR A 191 -2.58 -5.70 21.72
C TYR A 191 -1.33 -4.85 21.90
N LYS A 192 -0.20 -5.34 21.41
CA LYS A 192 1.06 -4.60 21.40
C LYS A 192 1.73 -4.72 20.03
N PRO A 193 2.52 -3.72 19.62
CA PRO A 193 3.43 -3.88 18.50
C PRO A 193 4.35 -5.09 18.76
N ALA A 194 4.36 -6.04 17.84
CA ALA A 194 5.21 -7.22 17.92
C ALA A 194 5.54 -7.73 16.52
N CYS A 195 6.63 -8.50 16.44
CA CYS A 195 7.09 -9.17 15.24
C CYS A 195 6.88 -10.68 15.41
N LEU A 196 6.19 -11.34 14.49
CA LEU A 196 6.06 -12.79 14.51
C LEU A 196 7.07 -13.39 13.54
N THR A 197 7.78 -14.42 14.01
CA THR A 197 8.73 -15.19 13.19
C THR A 197 8.11 -16.51 12.80
N PHE A 198 8.43 -16.94 11.59
CA PHE A 198 7.92 -18.18 11.01
C PHE A 198 9.13 -18.95 10.51
N LYS A 199 9.41 -20.08 11.14
CA LYS A 199 10.54 -20.92 10.74
C LYS A 199 10.09 -22.36 10.73
N ASN A 200 10.28 -23.03 9.60
CA ASN A 200 9.78 -24.40 9.39
C ASN A 200 8.29 -24.54 9.75
N ARG A 201 7.45 -23.60 9.32
CA ARG A 201 5.99 -23.54 9.59
C ARG A 201 5.60 -23.49 11.08
N THR A 202 6.57 -23.21 11.95
CA THR A 202 6.33 -23.02 13.37
C THR A 202 6.28 -21.52 13.65
N VAL A 203 5.18 -21.07 14.27
CA VAL A 203 5.03 -19.68 14.71
C VAL A 203 5.79 -19.53 16.02
N ASN A 204 6.86 -18.74 16.00
CA ASN A 204 7.55 -18.35 17.22
C ASN A 204 7.31 -16.86 17.48
N ASN A 205 6.94 -16.56 18.71
CA ASN A 205 6.88 -15.19 19.18
C ASN A 205 8.31 -14.70 19.39
N PHE A 206 8.81 -13.89 18.47
CA PHE A 206 9.99 -13.09 18.76
C PHE A 206 9.49 -11.71 19.17
N GLU A 207 9.32 -11.50 20.48
CA GLU A 207 8.96 -10.18 20.98
C GLU A 207 10.09 -9.19 20.69
N ILE A 208 10.03 -8.55 19.52
CA ILE A 208 10.71 -7.28 19.30
C ILE A 208 9.90 -6.28 20.13
N LEU A 209 10.50 -5.83 21.22
CA LEU A 209 9.93 -4.86 22.14
C LEU A 209 9.90 -3.47 21.51
N ILE A 210 9.24 -3.26 20.36
CA ILE A 210 9.08 -1.91 19.82
C ILE A 210 8.41 -1.07 20.90
N ASN A 211 9.20 -0.16 21.50
CA ASN A 211 8.78 0.65 22.63
C ASN A 211 7.90 1.82 22.14
N VAL A 212 6.75 1.44 21.56
CA VAL A 212 5.71 2.35 21.11
C VAL A 212 4.41 1.86 21.72
N ASP A 213 3.66 2.78 22.35
CA ASP A 213 2.41 2.42 23.01
C ASP A 213 1.36 1.93 22.00
N ASN A 214 1.38 2.48 20.78
CA ASN A 214 0.44 2.11 19.72
C ASN A 214 0.92 2.56 18.33
N LEU A 215 0.64 1.74 17.31
CA LEU A 215 0.76 2.15 15.91
C LEU A 215 -0.40 3.07 15.53
N TYR A 216 -0.16 3.99 14.59
CA TYR A 216 -1.25 4.80 14.06
C TYR A 216 -2.20 3.93 13.21
N PRO A 217 -3.53 4.06 13.34
CA PRO A 217 -4.46 3.27 12.53
C PRO A 217 -4.26 3.52 11.04
N ASN A 218 -4.36 2.47 10.22
CA ASN A 218 -4.23 2.57 8.76
C ASN A 218 -2.92 3.24 8.32
N SER A 219 -1.82 2.90 8.97
CA SER A 219 -0.54 3.56 8.73
C SER A 219 0.44 2.72 7.94
N THR A 220 1.41 3.40 7.32
CA THR A 220 2.54 2.77 6.65
C THR A 220 3.54 2.28 7.68
N GLN A 221 3.97 1.03 7.52
CA GLN A 221 5.27 0.57 7.98
C GLN A 221 6.07 0.24 6.71
N ALA A 222 7.31 0.68 6.63
CA ALA A 222 8.15 0.49 5.45
C ALA A 222 9.57 0.13 5.88
N THR A 223 10.23 -0.68 5.06
CA THR A 223 11.66 -0.98 5.17
C THR A 223 12.39 -0.30 4.03
N VAL A 224 13.12 0.76 4.35
CA VAL A 224 13.73 1.67 3.38
C VAL A 224 14.92 2.37 4.04
N ASP A 225 16.03 2.53 3.33
CA ASP A 225 17.19 3.27 3.83
C ASP A 225 16.86 4.77 3.91
N LEU A 226 16.84 5.33 5.12
CA LEU A 226 16.54 6.74 5.38
C LEU A 226 17.68 7.46 6.11
N ASN A 227 18.81 6.77 6.29
CA ASN A 227 19.99 7.27 6.98
C ASN A 227 21.25 7.27 6.09
N ASN A 228 21.12 6.76 4.85
CA ASN A 228 22.14 6.63 3.82
C ASN A 228 23.31 5.70 4.18
N ASP A 229 23.05 4.65 4.97
CA ASP A 229 24.06 3.63 5.32
C ASP A 229 24.03 2.38 4.42
N LEU A 230 23.15 2.36 3.40
CA LEU A 230 22.91 1.28 2.46
C LEU A 230 22.25 0.03 3.07
N VAL A 231 21.74 0.14 4.30
CA VAL A 231 20.93 -0.86 4.99
C VAL A 231 19.51 -0.30 5.12
N ALA A 232 18.51 -1.17 4.95
CA ALA A 232 17.13 -0.72 5.11
C ALA A 232 16.87 -0.31 6.57
N ASP A 233 16.21 0.82 6.79
CA ASP A 233 15.69 1.22 8.08
C ASP A 233 14.21 0.84 8.23
N LEU A 234 13.74 0.71 9.46
CA LEU A 234 12.32 0.54 9.76
C LEU A 234 11.66 1.91 10.00
N PHE A 235 10.80 2.31 9.07
CA PHE A 235 9.91 3.45 9.23
C PHE A 235 8.58 3.02 9.87
N LEU A 236 8.20 3.68 10.96
CA LEU A 236 6.92 3.50 11.64
C LEU A 236 6.15 4.80 11.76
N THR A 237 4.84 4.70 11.55
CA THR A 237 3.89 5.74 11.95
C THR A 237 3.24 5.34 13.28
N ILE A 238 3.48 6.14 14.31
CA ILE A 238 2.96 5.90 15.66
C ILE A 238 1.82 6.86 15.99
N ASN A 239 0.96 6.46 16.91
CA ASN A 239 -0.06 7.36 17.44
C ASN A 239 0.51 8.21 18.57
N HIS A 240 0.60 9.52 18.34
CA HIS A 240 0.98 10.50 19.36
C HIS A 240 -0.13 11.56 19.49
N LYS A 241 -0.86 11.54 20.62
CA LYS A 241 -1.98 12.47 20.90
C LYS A 241 -3.06 12.47 19.80
N ASN A 242 -3.45 11.29 19.30
CA ASN A 242 -4.41 11.10 18.21
C ASN A 242 -3.98 11.69 16.86
N LYS A 243 -2.67 11.91 16.67
CA LYS A 243 -2.07 12.34 15.41
C LYS A 243 -0.94 11.37 15.03
N PRO A 244 -0.63 11.21 13.74
CA PRO A 244 0.52 10.43 13.35
C PRO A 244 1.80 11.16 13.75
N LYS A 245 2.80 10.39 14.16
CA LYS A 245 4.19 10.82 14.28
C LYS A 245 5.08 9.77 13.63
N PHE A 246 6.15 10.20 13.00
CA PHE A 246 7.02 9.32 12.24
C PHE A 246 8.29 9.02 13.04
N ARG A 247 8.70 7.74 13.05
CA ARG A 247 9.92 7.26 13.69
C ARG A 247 10.67 6.33 12.74
N VAL A 248 11.98 6.49 12.69
CA VAL A 248 12.89 5.66 11.90
C VAL A 248 13.82 4.92 12.85
N TYR A 249 13.93 3.62 12.68
CA TYR A 249 14.77 2.73 13.49
C TYR A 249 15.75 1.97 12.61
N GLU A 250 16.95 1.73 13.13
CA GLU A 250 17.98 0.93 12.46
C GLU A 250 17.58 -0.56 12.42
N LEU A 251 17.80 -1.23 11.29
CA LEU A 251 17.74 -2.70 11.17
C LEU A 251 19.16 -3.31 11.16
N PRO A 252 19.32 -4.58 11.60
CA PRO A 252 18.33 -5.42 12.25
C PRO A 252 18.02 -4.93 13.67
N ILE A 253 16.80 -5.19 14.16
CA ILE A 253 16.26 -4.61 15.40
C ILE A 253 16.84 -5.29 16.67
N THR A 254 18.11 -5.72 16.65
CA THR A 254 18.74 -6.38 17.80
C THR A 254 18.83 -5.47 19.03
N GLN A 255 18.92 -4.14 18.84
CA GLN A 255 18.97 -3.15 19.93
C GLN A 255 18.10 -1.88 19.74
N MET A 256 17.22 -1.82 18.73
CA MET A 256 16.27 -0.72 18.51
C MET A 256 16.88 0.70 18.63
N THR A 257 17.85 1.02 17.78
CA THR A 257 18.39 2.37 17.72
C THR A 257 17.37 3.27 17.01
N LEU A 258 16.79 4.25 17.70
CA LEU A 258 16.01 5.31 17.07
C LEU A 258 16.97 6.24 16.32
N ILE A 259 16.82 6.31 15.00
CA ILE A 259 17.62 7.20 14.14
C ILE A 259 17.05 8.61 14.21
N THR A 260 15.75 8.74 13.92
CA THR A 260 15.09 10.05 13.92
C THR A 260 13.60 9.93 14.24
N GLU A 261 13.03 11.03 14.71
CA GLU A 261 11.58 11.21 14.83
C GLU A 261 11.17 12.60 14.36
N TYR A 262 10.02 12.70 13.68
CA TYR A 262 9.51 13.97 13.19
C TYR A 262 8.00 13.98 13.07
N ASP A 263 7.44 15.19 13.08
CA ASP A 263 6.01 15.42 12.98
C ASP A 263 5.58 15.56 11.49
N PRO A 264 4.34 15.18 11.15
CA PRO A 264 3.77 15.44 9.83
C PRO A 264 3.47 16.95 9.65
N PRO A 265 3.08 17.39 8.43
CA PRO A 265 2.61 18.75 8.21
C PRO A 265 1.45 19.10 9.16
N SER A 266 1.43 20.34 9.63
CA SER A 266 0.38 20.82 10.53
C SER A 266 -0.94 21.08 9.80
N ASN A 267 -2.06 21.13 10.54
CA ASN A 267 -3.40 21.48 10.05
C ASN A 267 -3.98 20.54 8.96
N ILE A 268 -3.60 19.26 8.99
CA ILE A 268 -4.17 18.21 8.13
C ILE A 268 -5.36 17.53 8.81
N ALA A 269 -6.42 17.25 8.05
CA ALA A 269 -7.59 16.52 8.54
C ALA A 269 -7.44 14.99 8.40
N ILE A 270 -6.90 14.53 7.27
CA ILE A 270 -6.66 13.11 7.00
C ILE A 270 -5.25 12.94 6.45
N TYR A 271 -4.49 12.05 7.08
CA TYR A 271 -3.20 11.56 6.58
C TYR A 271 -3.45 10.22 5.90
N HIS A 272 -2.89 10.03 4.70
CA HIS A 272 -2.90 8.74 4.05
C HIS A 272 -1.54 8.03 4.22
N LEU A 273 -1.14 7.17 3.29
CA LEU A 273 0.04 6.32 3.43
C LEU A 273 1.31 7.03 2.96
N SER A 274 2.35 6.98 3.79
CA SER A 274 3.71 7.40 3.43
C SER A 274 4.24 6.58 2.26
N THR A 275 5.03 7.23 1.40
CA THR A 275 5.79 6.63 0.30
C THR A 275 7.16 7.30 0.26
N PHE A 276 8.19 6.58 -0.19
CA PHE A 276 9.57 7.08 -0.25
C PHE A 276 10.12 6.91 -1.65
N ALA A 277 10.72 7.96 -2.20
CA ALA A 277 11.40 7.94 -3.50
C ALA A 277 12.34 9.14 -3.60
N ASP A 278 13.45 8.94 -4.29
CA ASP A 278 14.38 9.98 -4.74
C ASP A 278 13.74 10.69 -5.94
N ILE A 279 13.03 11.79 -5.69
CA ILE A 279 12.26 12.52 -6.71
C ILE A 279 13.05 13.63 -7.39
N ASP A 280 14.16 14.08 -6.80
CA ASP A 280 15.02 15.12 -7.36
C ASP A 280 16.40 14.62 -7.84
N ALA A 281 16.61 13.30 -7.75
CA ALA A 281 17.77 12.57 -8.23
C ALA A 281 19.08 12.97 -7.53
N ASP A 282 19.01 13.27 -6.23
CA ASP A 282 20.17 13.62 -5.40
C ASP A 282 20.80 12.42 -4.66
N GLY A 283 20.12 11.27 -4.69
CA GLY A 283 20.53 10.02 -4.07
C GLY A 283 19.99 9.81 -2.64
N GLU A 284 19.21 10.74 -2.10
CA GLU A 284 18.45 10.59 -0.86
C GLU A 284 16.98 10.25 -1.18
N LEU A 285 16.26 9.65 -0.22
CA LEU A 285 14.85 9.31 -0.42
C LEU A 285 13.94 10.31 0.28
N GLU A 286 13.10 11.00 -0.49
CA GLU A 286 12.14 11.94 0.08
C GLU A 286 10.92 11.22 0.63
N HIS A 287 10.39 11.72 1.74
CA HIS A 287 9.13 11.23 2.29
C HIS A 287 7.94 11.94 1.65
N ILE A 288 7.20 11.21 0.82
CA ILE A 288 5.98 11.66 0.14
C ILE A 288 4.75 11.29 0.99
N LEU A 289 3.90 12.25 1.25
CA LEU A 289 2.70 12.10 2.08
C LEU A 289 1.46 12.72 1.40
N PRO A 290 0.55 11.89 0.84
CA PRO A 290 -0.76 12.34 0.40
C PRO A 290 -1.66 12.64 1.60
N VAL A 291 -2.39 13.76 1.52
CA VAL A 291 -3.24 14.27 2.61
C VAL A 291 -4.55 14.86 2.10
N CYS A 292 -5.54 14.93 2.99
CA CYS A 292 -6.72 15.77 2.82
C CYS A 292 -6.74 16.88 3.89
N MET A 293 -6.90 18.13 3.45
CA MET A 293 -7.03 19.28 4.35
C MET A 293 -8.41 19.31 5.03
N ASN A 294 -9.37 18.56 4.50
CA ASN A 294 -10.73 18.42 5.00
C ASN A 294 -11.21 16.96 4.97
N PHE A 295 -12.24 16.63 5.77
CA PHE A 295 -12.70 15.25 5.96
C PHE A 295 -13.40 14.62 4.73
N ASP A 296 -13.88 15.45 3.80
CA ASP A 296 -14.48 15.00 2.54
C ASP A 296 -13.45 14.89 1.40
N CYS A 297 -12.19 15.20 1.68
CA CYS A 297 -11.09 15.23 0.72
C CYS A 297 -11.29 16.19 -0.46
N SER A 298 -12.20 17.17 -0.38
CA SER A 298 -12.35 18.18 -1.44
C SER A 298 -11.16 19.15 -1.55
N ASP A 299 -10.26 19.17 -0.58
CA ASP A 299 -8.92 19.77 -0.69
C ASP A 299 -7.88 18.68 -0.44
N SER A 300 -7.47 18.03 -1.53
CA SER A 300 -6.44 16.99 -1.55
C SER A 300 -5.09 17.62 -1.89
N ARG A 301 -4.03 17.22 -1.19
CA ARG A 301 -2.67 17.73 -1.40
C ARG A 301 -1.64 16.62 -1.27
N ILE A 302 -0.46 16.84 -1.83
CA ILE A 302 0.71 15.97 -1.65
C ILE A 302 1.80 16.82 -1.03
N TYR A 303 2.33 16.35 0.09
CA TYR A 303 3.51 16.93 0.72
C TYR A 303 4.72 16.03 0.47
N VAL A 304 5.88 16.64 0.36
CA VAL A 304 7.17 15.97 0.26
C VAL A 304 8.04 16.55 1.36
N ARG A 305 8.71 15.67 2.10
CA ARG A 305 9.71 16.09 3.09
C ARG A 305 11.08 15.92 2.49
N ASP A 306 11.82 17.02 2.47
CA ASP A 306 13.21 17.09 2.04
C ASP A 306 14.00 17.95 3.05
N ASN A 307 15.24 17.57 3.36
CA ASN A 307 16.14 18.34 4.21
C ASN A 307 15.53 18.78 5.56
N ASN A 308 14.74 17.88 6.16
CA ASN A 308 14.00 18.10 7.40
C ASN A 308 12.81 19.06 7.37
N GLU A 309 12.42 19.54 6.20
CA GLU A 309 11.31 20.46 5.99
C GLU A 309 10.22 19.86 5.10
N TRP A 310 8.97 20.28 5.32
CA TRP A 310 7.83 19.83 4.53
C TRP A 310 7.47 20.85 3.44
N TYR A 311 7.47 20.41 2.19
CA TYR A 311 7.07 21.18 1.02
C TYR A 311 5.76 20.64 0.48
N GLN A 312 4.81 21.54 0.19
CA GLN A 312 3.62 21.16 -0.56
C GLN A 312 3.98 21.14 -2.05
N LEU A 313 3.73 20.01 -2.73
CA LEU A 313 3.86 19.99 -4.18
C LEU A 313 2.84 20.94 -4.81
N PRO A 314 3.23 21.74 -5.82
CA PRO A 314 2.35 22.71 -6.48
C PRO A 314 1.38 22.03 -7.47
N ILE A 315 0.82 20.88 -7.08
CA ILE A 315 -0.15 20.12 -7.87
C ILE A 315 -1.53 20.70 -7.59
N GLN A 316 -2.14 21.28 -8.63
CA GLN A 316 -3.53 21.67 -8.61
C GLN A 316 -4.35 20.56 -9.23
N PHE A 317 -5.07 19.79 -8.41
CA PHE A 317 -6.03 18.79 -8.90
C PHE A 317 -7.25 19.40 -9.62
N GLY A 318 -7.31 20.73 -9.70
CA GLY A 318 -8.42 21.48 -10.29
C GLY A 318 -9.74 21.27 -9.54
N ASN A 319 -10.84 21.62 -10.19
CA ASN A 319 -12.19 21.30 -9.69
C ASN A 319 -12.62 19.87 -10.03
N ASP A 320 -11.84 19.14 -10.82
CA ASP A 320 -12.27 17.88 -11.41
C ASP A 320 -11.78 16.67 -10.62
N LEU A 321 -10.69 16.77 -9.84
CA LEU A 321 -10.09 15.63 -9.16
C LEU A 321 -9.88 15.85 -7.66
N ARG A 322 -9.89 14.75 -6.92
CA ARG A 322 -9.51 14.66 -5.51
C ARG A 322 -9.23 13.23 -5.08
N PHE A 323 -8.66 13.04 -3.90
CA PHE A 323 -8.67 11.73 -3.24
C PHE A 323 -10.10 11.32 -2.86
N PRO A 324 -10.45 10.03 -3.01
CA PRO A 324 -11.74 9.51 -2.58
C PRO A 324 -11.86 9.56 -1.06
N SER A 325 -13.03 9.93 -0.56
CA SER A 325 -13.31 9.99 0.88
C SER A 325 -13.83 8.64 1.38
N LYS A 326 -13.53 8.31 2.63
CA LYS A 326 -13.99 7.08 3.29
C LYS A 326 -15.50 6.87 3.23
N ASN A 327 -16.29 7.95 3.26
CA ASN A 327 -17.75 7.88 3.27
C ASN A 327 -18.37 7.47 1.93
N GLU A 328 -17.56 7.35 0.89
CA GLU A 328 -17.99 7.07 -0.48
C GLU A 328 -17.95 5.59 -0.80
N PHE A 329 -17.42 4.80 0.12
CA PHE A 329 -17.27 3.37 0.00
C PHE A 329 -18.45 2.67 0.68
N PRO A 330 -19.22 1.83 -0.05
CA PRO A 330 -20.44 1.21 0.46
C PRO A 330 -20.15 0.24 1.60
N SER A 331 -18.95 -0.34 1.64
CA SER A 331 -18.44 -1.09 2.77
C SER A 331 -17.19 -0.43 3.34
N PRO A 332 -17.00 -0.45 4.68
CA PRO A 332 -15.72 -0.06 5.29
C PRO A 332 -14.53 -0.90 4.80
N PHE A 333 -14.77 -2.04 4.12
CA PHE A 333 -13.74 -2.88 3.51
C PHE A 333 -13.21 -2.34 2.19
N ASP A 334 -13.92 -1.40 1.56
CA ASP A 334 -13.56 -0.90 0.23
C ASP A 334 -12.71 0.37 0.32
N TYR A 335 -12.65 1.02 1.50
CA TYR A 335 -11.79 2.18 1.69
C TYR A 335 -10.35 1.76 1.93
N ILE A 336 -9.52 1.96 0.91
CA ILE A 336 -8.07 1.82 0.99
C ILE A 336 -7.48 3.24 1.13
N PRO A 337 -6.74 3.54 2.22
CA PRO A 337 -5.99 4.78 2.34
C PRO A 337 -5.10 5.00 1.11
N ILE A 338 -4.98 6.25 0.66
CA ILE A 338 -4.22 6.56 -0.56
C ILE A 338 -2.72 6.34 -0.34
N SER A 339 -2.12 5.51 -1.19
CA SER A 339 -0.68 5.43 -1.38
C SER A 339 -0.38 5.91 -2.78
N ILE A 340 0.66 6.73 -2.91
CA ILE A 340 1.23 7.07 -4.22
C ILE A 340 2.15 5.93 -4.63
N LYS A 341 2.08 5.52 -5.90
CA LYS A 341 2.99 4.55 -6.49
C LYS A 341 3.98 5.27 -7.37
N ILE A 342 5.26 5.02 -7.11
CA ILE A 342 6.38 5.63 -7.84
C ILE A 342 6.99 4.59 -8.76
N ALA A 343 7.18 4.96 -10.02
CA ALA A 343 7.93 4.20 -11.02
C ALA A 343 8.24 5.14 -12.19
N ASP A 344 9.15 4.77 -13.08
CA ASP A 344 9.27 5.43 -14.39
C ASP A 344 8.20 4.83 -15.33
N TYR A 345 7.00 5.40 -15.32
CA TYR A 345 5.85 4.87 -16.07
C TYR A 345 5.91 5.26 -17.55
N ASN A 346 6.53 6.39 -17.86
CA ASN A 346 6.64 6.92 -19.22
C ASN A 346 7.97 6.56 -19.92
N LEU A 347 8.90 5.92 -19.17
CA LEU A 347 10.23 5.48 -19.61
C LEU A 347 11.18 6.64 -20.00
N ASP A 348 11.07 7.79 -19.35
CA ASP A 348 11.92 8.96 -19.58
C ASP A 348 13.15 9.03 -18.67
N GLY A 349 13.29 8.08 -17.74
CA GLY A 349 14.38 8.00 -16.77
C GLY A 349 14.15 8.80 -15.50
N TYR A 350 12.97 9.38 -15.30
CA TYR A 350 12.58 10.08 -14.08
C TYR A 350 11.44 9.36 -13.34
N PRO A 351 11.34 9.52 -12.00
CA PRO A 351 10.25 8.94 -11.25
C PRO A 351 8.92 9.66 -11.55
N ASP A 352 7.96 8.90 -12.04
CA ASP A 352 6.57 9.31 -12.18
C ASP A 352 5.73 8.88 -10.96
N MET A 353 4.60 9.55 -10.74
CA MET A 353 3.68 9.27 -9.64
C MET A 353 2.30 8.84 -10.16
N VAL A 354 1.77 7.74 -9.62
CA VAL A 354 0.40 7.27 -9.85
C VAL A 354 -0.36 7.22 -8.53
N ALA A 355 -1.59 7.74 -8.53
CA ALA A 355 -2.48 7.70 -7.38
C ALA A 355 -3.92 7.41 -7.81
N VAL A 356 -4.69 6.75 -6.94
CA VAL A 356 -6.13 6.57 -7.14
C VAL A 356 -6.85 7.87 -6.83
N MET A 357 -7.55 8.39 -7.84
CA MET A 357 -8.27 9.66 -7.76
C MET A 357 -9.76 9.45 -8.05
N LYS A 358 -10.58 10.31 -7.44
CA LYS A 358 -11.99 10.47 -7.73
C LYS A 358 -12.23 11.73 -8.57
N ALA A 359 -12.99 11.57 -9.65
CA ALA A 359 -13.57 12.68 -10.38
C ALA A 359 -14.72 13.32 -9.58
N ARG A 360 -14.77 14.65 -9.51
CA ARG A 360 -15.82 15.39 -8.79
C ARG A 360 -17.15 15.39 -9.53
#